data_AF-A0A5C2HIV3-F1
#
_entry.id   AF-A0A5C2HIV3-F1
#
_cell.length_a   1.000
_cell.length_b   1.000
_cell.length_c   1.000
_cell.angle_alpha   90.00
_cell.angle_beta   90.00
_cell.angle_gamma   90.00
#
_symmetry.space_group_name_H-M   'P 1'
#
loop_
_entity.id
_entity.type
_entity.pdbx_description
1 polymer ?
#
loop_
_entity_poly.entity_id
_entity_poly.type
_entity_poly.pdbx_seq_one_letter_code
_entity_poly.pdbx_strand_id
1 'polypeptide(L)'
;MGDLLEVKTVLAERVIEWTEEWKLQGMELGQLKGEAAVLERQLRKRFGELPDELRNRLHSATLAELECWTDRVLDAPTLEQVLVSVDSA
;
A
#
# COMPACT_ATOMS: atom_id res chain seq x y z
N MET A 1 44.04 1.38 -19.85
CA MET A 1 43.21 2.59 -19.67
C MET A 1 41.73 2.36 -20.04
N GLY A 2 41.30 1.14 -20.43
CA GLY A 2 39.89 0.81 -20.69
C GLY A 2 39.09 0.39 -19.44
N ASP A 3 39.74 -0.29 -18.50
CA ASP A 3 39.12 -0.90 -17.31
C ASP A 3 38.37 0.10 -16.40
N LEU A 4 38.93 1.30 -16.21
CA LEU A 4 38.35 2.31 -15.31
C LEU A 4 37.15 3.04 -15.92
N LEU A 5 37.09 3.14 -17.25
CA LEU A 5 35.96 3.75 -17.96
C LEU A 5 34.77 2.79 -17.97
N GLU A 6 35.03 1.50 -18.20
CA GLU A 6 34.00 0.46 -18.18
C GLU A 6 33.34 0.34 -16.80
N VAL A 7 34.13 0.32 -15.72
CA VAL A 7 33.59 0.30 -14.35
C VAL A 7 32.75 1.54 -14.04
N LYS A 8 33.18 2.74 -14.46
CA LYS A 8 32.40 3.98 -14.25
C LYS A 8 31.09 3.98 -15.01
N THR A 9 31.08 3.47 -16.24
CA THR A 9 29.86 3.38 -17.06
C THR A 9 28.88 2.39 -16.46
N VAL A 10 29.33 1.19 -16.09
CA VAL A 10 28.48 0.15 -15.48
C VAL A 10 27.92 0.60 -14.12
N LEU A 11 28.69 1.35 -13.32
CA LEU A 11 28.19 1.93 -12.06
C LEU A 11 27.13 3.00 -12.29
N ALA A 12 27.28 3.84 -13.32
CA ALA A 12 26.30 4.88 -13.65
C ALA A 12 24.96 4.27 -14.09
N GLU A 13 24.99 3.23 -14.92
CA GLU A 13 23.80 2.50 -15.36
C GLU A 13 23.07 1.87 -14.16
N ARG A 14 23.81 1.20 -13.28
CA ARG A 14 23.23 0.50 -12.12
C ARG A 14 22.63 1.44 -11.07
N VAL A 15 23.18 2.66 -10.93
CA VAL A 15 22.60 3.71 -10.08
C VAL A 15 21.25 4.18 -10.63
N ILE A 16 21.09 4.28 -11.96
CA ILE A 16 19.82 4.65 -12.59
C ILE A 16 18.76 3.58 -12.31
N GLU A 17 19.09 2.31 -12.54
CA GLU A 17 18.18 1.18 -12.31
C GLU A 17 17.65 1.14 -10.87
N TRP A 18 18.53 1.22 -9.87
CA TRP A 18 18.11 1.24 -8.47
C TRP A 18 17.31 2.49 -8.10
N THR A 19 17.60 3.64 -8.73
CA THR A 19 16.83 4.87 -8.50
C THR A 19 15.40 4.73 -9.01
N GLU A 20 15.22 4.13 -10.18
CA GLU A 20 13.89 3.85 -10.75
C GLU A 20 13.12 2.84 -9.90
N GLU A 21 13.77 1.75 -9.48
CA GLU A 21 13.17 0.73 -8.63
C GLU A 21 12.68 1.30 -7.28
N TRP A 22 13.54 2.05 -6.58
CA TRP A 22 13.17 2.65 -5.29
C TRP A 22 12.05 3.69 -5.43
N LYS A 23 12.02 4.43 -6.55
CA LYS A 23 10.95 5.40 -6.83
C LYS A 23 9.63 4.68 -7.07
N LEU A 24 9.62 3.58 -7.82
CA LEU A 24 8.44 2.75 -8.05
C LEU A 24 7.91 2.18 -6.73
N GLN A 25 8.78 1.55 -5.93
CA GLN A 25 8.42 1.04 -4.60
C GLN A 25 7.87 2.14 -3.68
N GLY A 26 8.45 3.33 -3.73
CA GLY A 26 7.97 4.50 -2.98
C GLY A 26 6.57 4.96 -3.40
N MET A 27 6.27 4.93 -4.70
CA MET A 27 4.93 5.26 -5.23
C MET A 27 3.90 4.20 -4.83
N GLU A 28 4.23 2.91 -4.95
CA GLU A 28 3.34 1.80 -4.52
C GLU A 28 3.05 1.86 -3.02
N LEU A 29 4.08 2.05 -2.19
CA LEU A 29 3.93 2.22 -0.74
C LEU A 29 3.10 3.47 -0.41
N GLY A 30 3.29 4.55 -1.15
CA GLY A 30 2.53 5.79 -1.01
C GLY A 30 1.04 5.58 -1.33
N GLN A 31 0.73 4.83 -2.38
CA GLN A 31 -0.63 4.47 -2.76
C GLN A 31 -1.31 3.63 -1.67
N LEU A 32 -0.67 2.55 -1.23
CA LEU A 32 -1.19 1.68 -0.15
C LEU A 32 -1.48 2.47 1.13
N LYS A 33 -0.51 3.29 1.59
CA LYS A 33 -0.70 4.13 2.78
C LYS A 33 -1.80 5.16 2.61
N GLY A 34 -1.90 5.76 1.42
CA GLY A 34 -2.94 6.73 1.10
C GLY A 34 -4.33 6.12 1.15
N GLU A 35 -4.49 4.96 0.55
CA GLU A 35 -5.77 4.24 0.51
C GLU A 35 -6.20 3.76 1.89
N ALA A 36 -5.29 3.13 2.65
CA ALA A 36 -5.55 2.72 4.02
C ALA A 36 -5.99 3.91 4.91
N ALA A 37 -5.32 5.07 4.79
CA ALA A 37 -5.69 6.26 5.56
C ALA A 37 -7.05 6.85 5.15
N VAL A 38 -7.43 6.77 3.88
CA VAL A 38 -8.75 7.21 3.41
C VAL A 38 -9.83 6.26 3.94
N LEU A 39 -9.61 4.95 3.83
CA LEU A 39 -10.53 3.93 4.32
C LEU A 39 -10.70 4.02 5.84
N GLU A 40 -9.61 4.18 6.61
CA GLU A 40 -9.67 4.39 8.06
C GLU A 40 -10.54 5.59 8.42
N ARG A 41 -10.39 6.71 7.70
CA ARG A 41 -11.22 7.90 7.90
C ARG A 41 -12.70 7.64 7.59
N GLN A 42 -13.01 6.86 6.56
CA GLN A 42 -14.39 6.51 6.20
C GLN A 42 -15.02 5.59 7.24
N LEU A 43 -14.30 4.54 7.63
CA LEU A 43 -14.69 3.62 8.69
C LEU A 43 -14.94 4.36 10.01
N ARG A 44 -14.05 5.28 10.38
CA ARG A 44 -14.21 6.08 11.60
C ARG A 44 -15.44 7.00 11.54
N LYS A 45 -15.75 7.54 10.36
CA LYS A 45 -16.95 8.38 10.17
C LYS A 45 -18.25 7.58 10.23
N ARG A 46 -18.27 6.35 9.69
CA ARG A 46 -19.47 5.51 9.66
C ARG A 46 -19.72 4.79 10.98
N PHE A 47 -18.67 4.30 11.62
CA PHE A 47 -18.76 3.36 12.74
C PHE A 47 -18.19 3.90 14.07
N GLY A 48 -17.57 5.09 14.07
CA GLY A 48 -16.97 5.68 15.26
C GLY A 48 -15.51 5.26 15.46
N GLU A 49 -15.00 5.30 16.70
CA GLU A 49 -13.60 4.97 16.96
C GLU A 49 -13.28 3.52 16.58
N LEU A 50 -12.17 3.34 15.85
CA LEU A 50 -11.72 2.03 15.40
C LEU A 50 -10.74 1.45 16.43
N PRO A 51 -10.90 0.17 16.84
CA PRO A 51 -9.91 -0.54 17.64
C PRO A 51 -8.52 -0.54 17.00
N ASP A 52 -7.48 -0.53 17.83
CA ASP A 52 -6.08 -0.53 17.40
C ASP A 52 -5.76 -1.71 16.47
N GLU A 53 -6.35 -2.87 16.73
CA GLU A 53 -6.21 -4.07 15.91
C GLU A 53 -6.71 -3.85 14.47
N LEU A 54 -7.84 -3.16 14.30
CA LEU A 54 -8.37 -2.84 12.97
C LEU A 54 -7.48 -1.84 12.24
N ARG A 55 -6.96 -0.83 12.96
CA ARG A 55 -6.02 0.13 12.38
C ARG A 55 -4.74 -0.54 11.93
N ASN A 56 -4.20 -1.47 12.72
CA ASN A 56 -3.02 -2.25 12.34
C ASN A 56 -3.31 -3.11 11.10
N ARG A 57 -4.48 -3.75 11.06
CA ARG A 57 -4.90 -4.56 9.92
C ARG A 57 -5.05 -3.73 8.63
N LEU A 58 -5.59 -2.52 8.70
CA LEU A 58 -5.66 -1.59 7.56
C LEU A 58 -4.27 -1.22 7.04
N HIS A 59 -3.31 -0.97 7.94
CA HIS A 59 -1.94 -0.60 7.55
C HIS A 59 -1.11 -1.76 7.01
N SER A 60 -1.46 -3.01 7.36
CA SER A 60 -0.79 -4.22 6.85
C SER A 60 -1.52 -4.87 5.67
N ALA A 61 -2.65 -4.34 5.25
CA ALA A 61 -3.47 -4.89 4.19
C ALA A 61 -2.82 -4.69 2.82
N THR A 62 -3.13 -5.62 1.92
CA THR A 62 -2.78 -5.51 0.50
C THR A 62 -3.69 -4.52 -0.21
N LEU A 63 -3.28 -4.05 -1.39
CA LEU A 63 -4.08 -3.12 -2.21
C LEU A 63 -5.47 -3.72 -2.51
N ALA A 64 -5.51 -4.99 -2.92
CA ALA A 64 -6.77 -5.67 -3.25
C ALA A 64 -7.72 -5.79 -2.05
N GLU A 65 -7.20 -6.00 -0.84
CA GLU A 65 -8.01 -5.98 0.37
C GLU A 65 -8.57 -4.58 0.65
N LEU A 66 -7.73 -3.54 0.53
CA LEU A 66 -8.15 -2.15 0.72
C LEU A 66 -9.21 -1.72 -0.29
N GLU A 67 -9.06 -2.08 -1.56
CA GLU A 67 -10.04 -1.79 -2.62
C GLU A 67 -11.37 -2.48 -2.30
N CYS A 68 -11.33 -3.77 -1.96
CA CYS A 68 -12.53 -4.53 -1.63
C CYS A 68 -13.25 -4.00 -0.39
N TRP A 69 -12.50 -3.60 0.63
CA TRP A 69 -13.06 -2.96 1.82
C TRP A 69 -13.61 -1.56 1.50
N THR A 70 -13.02 -0.83 0.57
CA THR A 70 -13.50 0.49 0.11
C THR A 70 -14.84 0.38 -0.63
N ASP A 71 -15.06 -0.68 -1.40
CA ASP A 71 -16.38 -0.93 -2.00
C ASP A 71 -17.38 -1.33 -0.91
N ARG A 72 -17.00 -2.26 -0.02
CA ARG A 72 -17.88 -2.76 1.05
C ARG A 72 -18.20 -1.71 2.11
N VAL A 73 -17.34 -0.74 2.36
CA VAL A 73 -17.57 0.34 3.35
C VAL A 73 -18.67 1.29 2.92
N LEU A 74 -19.32 1.11 1.77
CA LEU A 74 -20.51 1.86 1.37
C LEU A 74 -21.80 1.07 1.67
N ASP A 75 -21.77 -0.25 1.52
CA ASP A 75 -22.97 -1.09 1.64
C ASP A 75 -23.08 -1.83 2.98
N ALA A 76 -21.95 -2.14 3.62
CA ALA A 76 -21.93 -2.98 4.80
C ALA A 76 -22.59 -2.28 6.03
N PRO A 77 -23.44 -2.99 6.78
CA PRO A 77 -24.06 -2.49 8.00
C PRO A 77 -23.13 -2.50 9.22
N THR A 78 -22.05 -3.30 9.23
CA THR A 78 -21.11 -3.39 10.35
C THR A 78 -19.64 -3.44 9.90
N LEU A 79 -18.73 -3.10 10.82
CA LEU A 79 -17.28 -3.11 10.60
C LEU A 79 -16.77 -4.50 10.18
N GLU A 80 -17.27 -5.55 10.83
CA GLU A 80 -16.86 -6.93 10.59
C GLU A 80 -17.21 -7.38 9.18
N GLN A 81 -18.35 -6.91 8.64
CA GLN A 81 -18.77 -7.22 7.28
C GLN A 81 -17.93 -6.50 6.22
N VAL A 82 -17.40 -5.31 6.53
CA VAL A 82 -16.43 -4.65 5.65
C VAL A 82 -15.16 -5.49 5.57
N LEU A 83 -14.63 -5.88 6.73
CA LEU A 83 -13.31 -6.47 6.89
C LEU A 83 -13.28 -8.00 6.75
N VAL A 84 -14.25 -8.61 6.08
CA VAL A 84 -14.20 -10.04 5.75
C VAL A 84 -12.97 -10.30 4.88
N SER A 85 -12.15 -11.28 5.28
CA SER A 85 -10.94 -11.67 4.53
C SER A 85 -11.32 -12.03 3.10
N VAL A 86 -10.66 -11.38 2.15
CA VAL A 86 -10.68 -11.84 0.77
C VAL A 86 -9.60 -12.90 0.70
N ASP A 87 -9.98 -14.17 0.80
CA ASP A 87 -9.04 -15.26 0.51
C ASP A 87 -8.59 -15.05 -0.94
N SER A 88 -7.35 -14.62 -1.12
CA SER A 88 -6.70 -14.60 -2.44
C SER A 88 -6.59 -16.04 -2.91
N ALA A 89 -7.48 -16.42 -3.82
CA ALA A 89 -7.37 -17.63 -4.64
C ALA A 89 -6.28 -17.46 -5.70
#